data_AF-A0A3D3I604-F1
#
_entry.id   AF-A0A3D3I604-F1
#
_cell.length_a   1.000
_cell.length_b   1.000
_cell.length_c   1.000
_cell.angle_alpha   90.00
_cell.angle_beta   90.00
_cell.angle_gamma   90.00
#
_symmetry.space_group_name_H-M   'P 1'
#
loop_
_entity.id
_entity.type
_entity.pdbx_description
1 polymer ?
#
loop_
_entity_poly.entity_id
_entity_poly.type
_entity_poly.pdbx_seq_one_letter_code
_entity_poly.pdbx_strand_id
1 'polypeptide(L)'
;MNSEILNGFGKSIGLYFKSFEFNASIYYLVREYGFLTKGYNIIQTVGWKLGLISGIAILAFSIWPYTLAKKEGQFRLIRNSYAYPAVVSDVPQVMMWVMFCYFLFTTTLHPWYITTLLMLSLFTGFRFMVLWSALIFLTYAGYDLNGFTENLYLTAFEYLFVIGYLVYEILCQKKYTYR
;
A
#
# COMPACT_ATOMS: atom_id res chain seq x y z
N MET A 1 1.22 20.81 26.93
CA MET A 1 1.91 20.26 25.74
C MET A 1 2.76 21.37 25.16
N ASN A 2 4.09 21.20 25.07
CA ASN A 2 5.02 22.28 24.66
C ASN A 2 4.89 22.56 23.15
N SER A 3 4.76 23.83 22.75
CA SER A 3 4.57 24.25 21.36
C SER A 3 5.78 23.90 20.48
N GLU A 4 6.99 23.91 21.05
CA GLU A 4 8.21 23.51 20.35
C GLU A 4 8.20 22.03 19.94
N ILE A 5 7.66 21.15 20.79
CA ILE A 5 7.57 19.71 20.49
C ILE A 5 6.62 19.48 19.31
N LEU A 6 5.46 20.15 19.30
CA LEU A 6 4.50 20.04 18.20
C LEU A 6 5.07 20.57 16.88
N ASN A 7 5.82 21.67 16.93
CA ASN A 7 6.47 22.26 15.76
C ASN A 7 7.61 21.36 15.24
N GLY A 8 8.45 20.84 16.13
CA GLY A 8 9.51 19.88 15.78
C GLY A 8 8.94 18.63 15.13
N PHE A 9 7.90 18.04 15.72
CA PHE A 9 7.23 16.85 15.18
C PHE A 9 6.62 17.11 13.80
N GLY A 10 5.91 18.22 13.63
CA GLY A 10 5.34 18.61 12.33
C GLY A 10 6.42 18.81 11.25
N LYS A 11 7.56 19.40 11.60
CA LYS A 11 8.72 19.53 10.70
C LYS A 11 9.29 18.17 10.30
N SER A 12 9.48 17.25 11.25
CA SER A 12 10.01 15.90 10.96
C SER A 12 9.07 15.10 10.06
N ILE A 13 7.76 15.15 10.32
CA ILE A 13 6.75 14.53 9.43
C ILE A 13 6.80 15.17 8.04
N GLY A 14 6.82 16.50 7.99
CA GLY A 14 6.89 17.23 6.73
C GLY A 14 8.15 16.88 5.94
N LEU A 15 9.29 16.72 6.61
CA LEU A 15 10.55 16.31 6.00
C LEU A 15 10.46 14.88 5.45
N TYR A 16 9.86 13.96 6.22
CA TYR A 16 9.67 12.56 5.83
C TYR A 16 8.94 12.45 4.48
N PHE A 17 7.76 13.07 4.37
CA PHE A 17 6.93 13.01 3.16
C PHE A 17 7.43 13.86 1.98
N LYS A 18 8.43 14.71 2.20
CA LYS A 18 9.01 15.58 1.16
C LYS A 18 10.37 15.15 0.64
N SER A 19 11.05 14.24 1.32
CA SER A 19 12.48 13.95 1.02
C SER A 19 12.77 12.49 0.75
N PHE A 20 11.97 11.56 1.30
CA PHE A 20 12.26 10.13 1.19
C PHE A 20 11.52 9.49 0.03
N GLU A 21 12.30 8.87 -0.85
CA GLU A 21 11.87 8.03 -1.96
C GLU A 21 12.65 6.74 -1.85
N PHE A 22 11.96 5.64 -1.55
CA PHE A 22 12.61 4.34 -1.47
C PHE A 22 11.58 3.25 -1.72
N ASN A 23 11.82 2.41 -2.73
CA ASN A 23 10.91 1.33 -3.14
C ASN A 23 9.45 1.83 -3.26
N ALA A 24 9.31 2.91 -4.03
CA ALA A 24 8.12 3.74 -4.04
C ALA A 24 7.16 3.35 -5.18
N SER A 25 6.61 2.12 -5.12
CA SER A 25 5.74 1.47 -6.12
C SER A 25 5.10 2.39 -7.18
N ILE A 26 3.89 2.90 -6.93
CA ILE A 26 3.12 3.73 -7.85
C ILE A 26 3.74 5.12 -7.97
N TYR A 27 4.42 5.58 -6.91
CA TYR A 27 5.09 6.87 -6.92
C TYR A 27 6.13 6.97 -8.02
N TYR A 28 6.90 5.92 -8.32
CA TYR A 28 7.89 5.96 -9.39
C TYR A 28 7.27 6.20 -10.77
N LEU A 29 6.10 5.61 -11.05
CA LEU A 29 5.37 5.88 -12.29
C LEU A 29 4.90 7.34 -12.36
N VAL A 30 4.40 7.88 -11.25
CA VAL A 30 3.95 9.28 -11.16
C VAL A 30 5.13 10.24 -11.28
N ARG A 31 6.27 9.91 -10.66
CA ARG A 31 7.51 10.69 -10.70
C ARG A 31 8.06 10.77 -12.11
N GLU A 32 8.11 9.66 -12.84
CA GLU A 32 8.58 9.61 -14.23
C GLU A 32 7.70 10.49 -15.14
N TYR A 33 6.38 10.38 -15.00
CA TYR A 33 5.45 11.28 -15.68
C TYR A 33 5.65 12.76 -15.29
N GLY A 34 5.98 13.01 -14.02
CA GLY A 34 6.38 14.32 -13.51
C GLY A 34 7.62 14.87 -14.21
N PHE A 35 8.66 14.06 -14.38
CA PHE A 35 9.87 14.45 -15.10
C PHE A 35 9.58 14.80 -16.55
N LEU A 36 8.76 14.00 -17.24
CA LEU A 36 8.39 14.27 -18.64
C LEU A 36 7.62 15.59 -18.81
N THR A 37 6.81 15.98 -17.84
CA THR A 37 5.93 17.17 -17.95
C THR A 37 6.51 18.44 -17.33
N LYS A 38 7.33 18.32 -16.28
CA LYS A 38 7.87 19.45 -15.51
C LYS A 38 9.39 19.58 -15.60
N GLY A 39 10.10 18.52 -15.98
CA GLY A 39 11.57 18.50 -16.07
C GLY A 39 12.28 18.35 -14.71
N TYR A 40 11.57 18.11 -13.60
CA TYR A 40 12.16 17.92 -12.28
C TYR A 40 11.32 16.99 -11.39
N ASN A 41 11.90 16.56 -10.26
CA ASN A 41 11.27 15.64 -9.33
C ASN A 41 10.10 16.30 -8.58
N ILE A 42 8.89 15.76 -8.71
CA ILE A 42 7.64 16.32 -8.18
C ILE A 42 7.29 15.87 -6.75
N ILE A 43 8.22 15.21 -6.04
CA ILE A 43 8.02 14.63 -4.69
C ILE A 43 7.26 15.52 -3.72
N GLN A 44 7.65 16.79 -3.63
CA GLN A 44 7.11 17.74 -2.65
C GLN A 44 5.61 17.96 -2.81
N THR A 45 5.09 17.73 -4.02
CA THR A 45 3.67 17.92 -4.35
C THR A 45 2.90 16.61 -4.40
N VAL A 46 3.57 15.47 -4.58
CA VAL A 46 2.94 14.17 -4.81
C VAL A 46 2.83 13.35 -3.52
N GLY A 47 3.79 13.45 -2.60
CA GLY A 47 3.81 12.60 -1.39
C GLY A 47 2.51 12.70 -0.58
N TRP A 48 2.04 13.91 -0.28
CA TRP A 48 0.78 14.09 0.46
C TRP A 48 -0.46 13.69 -0.35
N LYS A 49 -0.43 13.84 -1.69
CA LYS A 49 -1.54 13.43 -2.57
C LYS A 49 -1.67 11.91 -2.60
N LEU A 50 -0.56 11.18 -2.65
CA LEU A 50 -0.59 9.73 -2.58
C LEU A 50 -1.08 9.22 -1.23
N GLY A 51 -0.68 9.87 -0.13
CA GLY A 51 -1.25 9.60 1.19
C GLY A 51 -2.77 9.82 1.22
N LEU A 52 -3.25 10.91 0.61
CA LEU A 52 -4.69 11.17 0.49
C LEU A 52 -5.41 10.11 -0.37
N ILE A 53 -4.82 9.71 -1.50
CA ILE A 53 -5.35 8.65 -2.38
C ILE A 53 -5.44 7.33 -1.61
N SER A 54 -4.40 6.97 -0.86
CA SER A 54 -4.43 5.79 0.00
C SER A 54 -5.54 5.86 1.04
N GLY A 55 -5.68 6.99 1.74
CA GLY A 55 -6.74 7.19 2.73
C GLY A 55 -8.13 7.04 2.13
N ILE A 56 -8.37 7.65 0.96
CA ILE A 56 -9.64 7.52 0.23
C ILE A 56 -9.87 6.08 -0.21
N ALA A 57 -8.86 5.39 -0.73
CA ALA A 57 -8.98 4.00 -1.15
C ALA A 57 -9.33 3.06 0.02
N ILE A 58 -8.71 3.27 1.19
CA ILE A 58 -8.99 2.50 2.41
C ILE A 58 -10.40 2.79 2.91
N LEU A 59 -10.83 4.06 2.93
CA LEU A 59 -12.20 4.43 3.32
C LEU A 59 -13.23 3.86 2.34
N ALA A 60 -12.97 3.93 1.04
CA ALA A 60 -13.82 3.34 0.02
C ALA A 60 -13.93 1.82 0.22
N PHE A 61 -12.82 1.12 0.47
CA PHE A 61 -12.82 -0.30 0.78
C PHE A 61 -13.60 -0.62 2.06
N SER A 62 -13.50 0.22 3.10
CA SER A 62 -14.24 0.06 4.36
C SER A 62 -15.74 0.29 4.20
N ILE A 63 -16.16 1.21 3.32
CA ILE A 63 -17.56 1.58 3.12
C ILE A 63 -18.23 0.70 2.06
N TRP A 64 -17.47 0.14 1.12
CA TRP A 64 -17.96 -0.70 0.02
C TRP A 64 -18.96 -1.81 0.43
N PRO A 65 -18.78 -2.50 1.57
CA PRO A 65 -19.78 -3.39 2.17
C PRO A 65 -21.19 -2.83 2.40
N TYR A 66 -21.33 -1.52 2.57
CA TYR A 66 -22.55 -0.89 3.04
C TYR A 66 -23.29 -0.22 1.88
N THR A 67 -24.59 -0.49 1.78
CA THR A 67 -25.49 0.18 0.84
C THR A 67 -26.42 1.11 1.61
N LEU A 68 -26.63 2.31 1.08
CA LEU A 68 -27.63 3.24 1.63
C LEU A 68 -29.02 2.80 1.16
N ALA A 69 -29.87 2.42 2.11
CA ALA A 69 -31.25 2.08 1.85
C ALA A 69 -32.18 3.05 2.60
N LYS A 70 -33.24 3.47 1.94
CA LYS A 70 -34.30 4.29 2.56
C LYS A 70 -35.43 3.37 2.99
N LYS A 71 -35.70 3.29 4.28
CA LYS A 71 -36.84 2.55 4.84
C LYS A 71 -37.68 3.49 5.71
N GLU A 72 -38.98 3.57 5.43
CA GLU A 72 -39.93 4.40 6.20
C GLU A 72 -39.51 5.87 6.34
N GLY A 73 -38.94 6.46 5.27
CA GLY A 73 -38.51 7.87 5.28
C GLY A 73 -37.14 8.14 5.91
N GLN A 74 -36.53 7.18 6.60
CA GLN A 74 -35.18 7.30 7.18
C GLN A 74 -34.13 6.61 6.30
N PHE A 75 -32.95 7.23 6.18
CA PHE A 75 -31.78 6.60 5.56
C PHE A 75 -31.08 5.70 6.58
N ARG A 76 -30.82 4.44 6.20
CA ARG A 76 -30.03 3.49 6.99
C ARG A 76 -28.97 2.86 6.12
N LEU A 77 -27.78 2.67 6.69
CA LEU A 77 -26.73 1.86 6.10
C LEU A 77 -27.07 0.39 6.34
N ILE A 78 -27.29 -0.36 5.26
CA ILE A 78 -27.51 -1.80 5.29
C ILE A 78 -26.22 -2.46 4.84
N ARG A 79 -25.70 -3.36 5.68
CA ARG A 79 -24.53 -4.15 5.31
C ARG A 79 -24.95 -5.26 4.33
N ASN A 80 -24.25 -5.36 3.20
CA ASN A 80 -24.46 -6.43 2.24
C ASN A 80 -24.07 -7.78 2.86
N SER A 81 -24.91 -8.81 2.71
CA SER A 81 -24.64 -10.15 3.24
C SER A 81 -23.38 -10.80 2.64
N TYR A 82 -22.95 -10.37 1.45
CA TYR A 82 -21.71 -10.81 0.81
C TYR A 82 -20.49 -9.94 1.17
N ALA A 83 -20.62 -9.04 2.15
CA ALA A 83 -19.55 -8.13 2.53
C ALA A 83 -18.48 -8.81 3.39
N TYR A 84 -17.24 -8.74 2.91
CA TYR A 84 -16.04 -9.13 3.65
C TYR A 84 -15.67 -8.06 4.70
N PRO A 85 -15.23 -8.42 5.92
CA PRO A 85 -15.07 -9.76 6.47
C PRO A 85 -16.41 -10.37 6.91
N ALA A 86 -16.80 -11.53 6.38
CA ALA A 86 -18.07 -12.16 6.75
C ALA A 86 -18.02 -12.75 8.16
N VAL A 87 -16.87 -13.30 8.53
CA VAL A 87 -16.58 -13.90 9.84
C VAL A 87 -15.28 -13.36 10.43
N VAL A 88 -15.03 -13.60 11.73
CA VAL A 88 -13.83 -13.08 12.41
C VAL A 88 -12.52 -13.61 11.81
N SER A 89 -12.53 -14.84 11.27
CA SER A 89 -11.36 -15.44 10.60
C SER A 89 -10.92 -14.67 9.35
N ASP A 90 -11.79 -13.83 8.78
CA ASP A 90 -11.52 -13.04 7.58
C ASP A 90 -10.74 -11.75 7.88
N VAL A 91 -10.72 -11.32 9.14
CA VAL A 91 -10.15 -10.03 9.57
C VAL A 91 -8.66 -9.88 9.19
N PRO A 92 -7.78 -10.88 9.38
CA PRO A 92 -6.38 -10.76 8.98
C PRO A 92 -6.21 -10.46 7.48
N GLN A 93 -7.07 -11.04 6.64
CA GLN A 93 -7.05 -10.79 5.19
C GLN A 93 -7.49 -9.35 4.87
N VAL A 94 -8.52 -8.82 5.55
CA VAL A 94 -8.92 -7.41 5.41
C VAL A 94 -7.75 -6.49 5.76
N MET A 95 -7.12 -6.73 6.91
CA MET A 95 -5.98 -5.95 7.38
C MET A 95 -4.81 -6.01 6.41
N MET A 96 -4.53 -7.20 5.86
CA MET A 96 -3.50 -7.40 4.84
C MET A 96 -3.80 -6.55 3.59
N TRP A 97 -5.03 -6.57 3.08
CA TRP A 97 -5.41 -5.77 1.90
C TRP A 97 -5.33 -4.26 2.13
N VAL A 98 -5.77 -3.80 3.29
CA VAL A 98 -5.71 -2.38 3.68
C VAL A 98 -4.25 -1.91 3.77
N MET A 99 -3.40 -2.69 4.45
CA MET A 99 -1.97 -2.40 4.58
C MET A 99 -1.25 -2.49 3.23
N PHE A 100 -1.58 -3.47 2.41
CA PHE A 100 -1.04 -3.62 1.05
C PHE A 100 -1.41 -2.41 0.20
N CYS A 101 -2.67 -1.96 0.25
CA CYS A 101 -3.11 -0.76 -0.44
C CYS A 101 -2.32 0.48 0.02
N TYR A 102 -2.12 0.67 1.32
CA TYR A 102 -1.29 1.75 1.84
C TYR A 102 0.14 1.71 1.28
N PHE A 103 0.76 0.53 1.28
CA PHE A 103 2.12 0.33 0.80
C PHE A 103 2.29 0.46 -0.72
N LEU A 104 1.23 0.32 -1.51
CA LEU A 104 1.29 0.64 -2.94
C LEU A 104 1.41 2.14 -3.22
N PHE A 105 0.91 2.99 -2.33
CA PHE A 105 0.88 4.44 -2.51
C PHE A 105 1.90 5.17 -1.63
N THR A 106 2.64 4.50 -0.76
CA THR A 106 3.70 5.18 0.01
C THR A 106 4.87 5.57 -0.90
N THR A 107 5.53 6.70 -0.60
CA THR A 107 6.79 7.10 -1.26
C THR A 107 8.00 6.39 -0.67
N THR A 108 7.84 5.72 0.47
CA THR A 108 8.95 5.10 1.20
C THR A 108 8.48 3.76 1.80
N LEU A 109 9.08 2.67 1.33
CA LEU A 109 8.78 1.31 1.78
C LEU A 109 10.08 0.55 2.06
N HIS A 110 10.39 0.36 3.35
CA HIS A 110 11.55 -0.43 3.76
C HIS A 110 11.19 -1.93 3.91
N PRO A 111 12.16 -2.85 3.75
CA PRO A 111 11.96 -4.29 3.86
C PRO A 111 11.22 -4.73 5.13
N TRP A 112 11.53 -4.10 6.25
CA TRP A 112 10.89 -4.44 7.53
C TRP A 112 9.41 -4.06 7.58
N TYR A 113 8.90 -3.16 6.74
CA TYR A 113 7.46 -2.84 6.68
C TYR A 113 6.63 -4.02 6.17
N ILE A 114 7.21 -4.87 5.31
CA ILE A 114 6.55 -6.07 4.77
C ILE A 114 6.33 -7.15 5.85
N THR A 115 7.05 -7.10 6.98
CA THR A 115 6.91 -8.10 8.05
C THR A 115 5.48 -8.19 8.59
N THR A 116 4.78 -7.05 8.72
CA THR A 116 3.37 -7.01 9.13
C THR A 116 2.47 -7.71 8.11
N LEU A 117 2.70 -7.48 6.82
CA LEU A 117 1.95 -8.17 5.76
C LEU A 117 2.25 -9.66 5.73
N LEU A 118 3.50 -10.04 5.91
CA LEU A 118 3.93 -11.43 5.98
C LEU A 118 3.23 -12.15 7.14
N MET A 119 3.21 -11.55 8.33
CA MET A 119 2.51 -12.09 9.49
C MET A 119 1.01 -12.26 9.23
N LEU A 120 0.35 -11.25 8.67
CA LEU A 120 -1.07 -11.32 8.35
C LEU A 120 -1.36 -12.40 7.29
N SER A 121 -0.48 -12.55 6.30
CA SER A 121 -0.65 -13.51 5.20
C SER A 121 -0.71 -14.97 5.66
N LEU A 122 -0.10 -15.30 6.83
CA LEU A 122 -0.15 -16.65 7.43
C LEU A 122 -1.58 -17.10 7.75
N PHE A 123 -2.49 -16.16 8.00
CA PHE A 123 -3.90 -16.43 8.28
C PHE A 123 -4.78 -16.36 7.02
N THR A 124 -4.16 -16.25 5.84
CA THR A 124 -4.86 -16.11 4.56
C THR A 124 -4.40 -17.20 3.60
N GLY A 125 -5.13 -17.38 2.49
CA GLY A 125 -4.66 -18.23 1.40
C GLY A 125 -3.54 -17.60 0.55
N PHE A 126 -3.24 -16.30 0.74
CA PHE A 126 -2.37 -15.52 -0.14
C PHE A 126 -0.91 -15.61 0.29
N ARG A 127 -0.05 -16.09 -0.60
CA ARG A 127 1.39 -16.30 -0.40
C ARG A 127 2.26 -15.33 -1.18
N PHE A 128 1.70 -14.42 -1.97
CA PHE A 128 2.48 -13.39 -2.65
C PHE A 128 3.28 -12.49 -1.70
N MET A 129 2.83 -12.36 -0.44
CA MET A 129 3.59 -11.65 0.60
C MET A 129 4.88 -12.37 1.01
N VAL A 130 4.91 -13.71 0.92
CA VAL A 130 6.13 -14.51 1.14
C VAL A 130 7.13 -14.29 0.01
N LEU A 131 6.64 -14.20 -1.23
CA LEU A 131 7.48 -13.85 -2.37
C LEU A 131 8.03 -12.42 -2.22
N TRP A 132 7.17 -11.46 -1.85
CA TRP A 132 7.58 -10.08 -1.68
C TRP A 132 8.61 -9.90 -0.57
N SER A 133 8.45 -10.59 0.57
CA SER A 133 9.41 -10.52 1.67
C SER A 133 10.80 -11.06 1.31
N ALA A 134 10.90 -11.96 0.32
CA ALA A 134 12.18 -12.41 -0.22
C ALA A 134 12.77 -11.40 -1.23
N LEU A 135 11.94 -10.85 -2.11
CA LEU A 135 12.39 -9.95 -3.19
C LEU A 135 12.71 -8.53 -2.71
N ILE A 136 12.09 -8.04 -1.63
CA ILE A 136 12.19 -6.65 -1.17
C ILE A 136 13.63 -6.22 -0.82
N PHE A 137 14.52 -7.17 -0.55
CA PHE A 137 15.94 -6.88 -0.30
C PHE A 137 16.71 -6.50 -1.57
N LEU A 138 16.16 -6.81 -2.76
CA LEU A 138 16.80 -6.46 -4.02
C LEU A 138 16.96 -4.93 -4.15
N THR A 139 16.01 -4.12 -3.66
CA THR A 139 16.17 -2.66 -3.71
C THR A 139 17.29 -2.11 -2.83
N TYR A 140 17.88 -2.91 -1.92
CA TYR A 140 19.09 -2.53 -1.18
C TYR A 140 20.37 -2.71 -1.99
N ALA A 141 20.34 -3.38 -3.14
CA ALA A 141 21.51 -3.51 -4.01
C ALA A 141 22.01 -2.15 -4.54
N GLY A 142 21.20 -1.09 -4.44
CA GLY A 142 21.59 0.28 -4.79
C GLY A 142 22.40 1.03 -3.72
N TYR A 143 22.65 0.43 -2.55
CA TYR A 143 23.54 1.03 -1.54
C TYR A 143 25.00 0.79 -1.90
N ASP A 144 25.76 1.88 -2.04
CA ASP A 144 27.20 1.88 -2.26
C ASP A 144 27.91 2.79 -1.23
N LEU A 145 29.24 2.77 -1.20
CA LEU A 145 30.08 3.60 -0.33
C LEU A 145 29.82 5.10 -0.48
N ASN A 146 29.33 5.54 -1.64
CA ASN A 146 29.06 6.93 -1.97
C ASN A 146 27.61 7.36 -1.72
N GLY A 147 26.76 6.46 -1.21
CA GLY A 147 25.35 6.72 -0.95
C GLY A 147 24.43 5.73 -1.66
N PHE A 148 23.15 6.10 -1.75
CA PHE A 148 22.11 5.26 -2.34
C PHE A 148 21.78 5.72 -3.77
N THR A 149 21.95 4.83 -4.74
CA THR A 149 21.53 5.04 -6.13
C THR A 149 20.40 4.07 -6.47
N GLU A 150 19.23 4.60 -6.83
CA GLU A 150 18.07 3.78 -7.17
C GLU A 150 18.25 3.06 -8.51
N ASN A 151 18.01 1.74 -8.52
CA ASN A 151 17.90 0.95 -9.75
C ASN A 151 16.43 0.65 -10.05
N LEU A 152 15.83 1.44 -10.94
CA LEU A 152 14.42 1.30 -11.32
C LEU A 152 14.10 -0.03 -12.02
N TYR A 153 15.06 -0.63 -12.73
CA TYR A 153 14.85 -1.93 -13.37
C TYR A 153 14.70 -3.03 -12.33
N LEU A 154 15.51 -2.99 -11.27
CA LEU A 154 15.44 -3.96 -10.19
C LEU A 154 14.14 -3.84 -9.39
N THR A 155 13.71 -2.61 -9.12
CA THR A 155 12.41 -2.35 -8.49
C THR A 155 11.24 -2.77 -9.37
N ALA A 156 11.29 -2.49 -10.67
CA ALA A 156 10.27 -2.92 -11.62
C ALA A 156 10.19 -4.46 -11.70
N PHE A 157 11.34 -5.14 -11.67
CA PHE A 157 11.40 -6.59 -11.61
C PHE A 157 10.73 -7.14 -10.34
N GLU A 158 11.03 -6.58 -9.17
CA GLU A 158 10.38 -6.96 -7.91
C GLU A 158 8.85 -6.86 -8.03
N TYR A 159 8.33 -5.69 -8.41
CA TYR A 159 6.88 -5.48 -8.52
C TYR A 159 6.23 -6.34 -9.59
N LEU A 160 6.90 -6.62 -10.71
CA LEU A 160 6.38 -7.51 -11.74
C LEU A 160 6.13 -8.92 -11.20
N PHE A 161 7.07 -9.47 -10.43
CA PHE A 161 6.92 -10.80 -9.83
C PHE A 161 5.85 -10.83 -8.74
N VAL A 162 5.83 -9.81 -7.87
CA VAL A 162 4.84 -9.70 -6.80
C VAL A 162 3.41 -9.57 -7.36
N ILE A 163 3.19 -8.66 -8.32
CA ILE A 163 1.89 -8.46 -8.96
C ILE A 163 1.53 -9.68 -9.83
N GLY A 164 2.48 -10.26 -10.55
CA GLY A 164 2.25 -11.47 -11.35
C GLY A 164 1.78 -12.65 -10.50
N TYR A 165 2.43 -12.90 -9.38
CA TYR A 165 2.04 -13.96 -8.45
C TYR A 165 0.71 -13.65 -7.74
N LEU A 166 0.47 -12.39 -7.37
CA LEU A 166 -0.82 -11.94 -6.84
C LEU A 166 -1.97 -12.23 -7.81
N VAL A 167 -1.81 -11.88 -9.09
CA VAL A 167 -2.82 -12.15 -10.13
C VAL A 167 -3.03 -13.66 -10.28
N TYR A 168 -1.96 -14.44 -10.31
CA TYR A 168 -2.04 -15.90 -10.32
C TYR A 168 -2.86 -16.44 -9.13
N GLU A 169 -2.59 -15.97 -7.90
CA GLU A 169 -3.32 -16.40 -6.71
C GLU A 169 -4.80 -16.03 -6.77
N ILE A 170 -5.16 -14.81 -7.19
CA ILE A 170 -6.55 -14.38 -7.33
C ILE A 170 -7.30 -15.26 -8.34
N LEU A 171 -6.65 -15.64 -9.45
CA LEU A 171 -7.23 -16.51 -10.47
C LEU A 171 -7.35 -17.96 -10.00
N CYS A 172 -6.36 -18.48 -9.26
CA CYS A 172 -6.35 -19.86 -8.79
C CYS A 172 -7.15 -20.11 -7.51
N GLN A 173 -7.20 -19.18 -6.55
CA GLN A 173 -7.94 -19.36 -5.29
C GLN A 173 -9.45 -19.47 -5.49
N LYS A 174 -10.02 -18.85 -6.54
CA LYS A 174 -11.43 -19.07 -6.93
C LYS A 174 -11.78 -20.55 -7.12
N LYS A 175 -10.78 -21.40 -7.36
CA LYS A 175 -10.96 -22.85 -7.59
C LYS A 175 -11.02 -23.68 -6.29
N TYR A 176 -10.64 -23.13 -5.14
CA TYR A 176 -10.50 -23.88 -3.87
C TYR A 176 -11.53 -23.54 -2.79
N THR A 177 -12.31 -22.45 -2.93
CA THR A 177 -13.35 -22.04 -1.96
C THR A 177 -14.67 -22.82 -2.11
N TYR A 178 -14.76 -23.76 -3.06
CA TYR A 178 -15.89 -24.70 -3.20
C TYR A 178 -15.51 -26.13 -2.77
N ARG A 179 -15.01 -26.29 -1.55
CA ARG A 179 -14.92 -27.60 -0.88
C ARG A 179 -15.36 -27.49 0.57
#